data_AF-A0A6M8B9J8-F1
#
_entry.id   AF-A0A6M8B9J8-F1
#
_cell.length_a   1.000
_cell.length_b   1.000
_cell.length_c   1.000
_cell.angle_alpha   90.00
_cell.angle_beta   90.00
_cell.angle_gamma   90.00
#
_symmetry.space_group_name_H-M   'P 1'
#
loop_
_entity.id
_entity.type
_entity.pdbx_description
1 polymer ?
#
loop_
_entity_poly.entity_id
_entity_poly.type
_entity_poly.pdbx_seq_one_letter_code
_entity_poly.pdbx_strand_id
1 'polypeptide(L)'
;MRSLTQAARALLHEFADEQIPLVVRGVEWPCWRCHSTTWVPALIHVDGFTDIYSVIRAVSDLRLSYLRECLILCGSPLAHTIKTRHSKRAGYYLSHGCPNCDALAGAFFLDEAITEALVNNTVGRLPLIAAFRRPNLEYLLLAADRDNSHWYDD
;
A
#
# COMPACT_ATOMS: atom_id res chain seq x y z
N MET A 1 -6.59 1.49 -38.46
CA MET A 1 -6.90 1.66 -37.03
C MET A 1 -6.73 0.31 -36.35
N ARG A 2 -5.69 0.12 -35.52
CA ARG A 2 -5.68 -1.02 -34.59
C ARG A 2 -6.82 -0.75 -33.60
N SER A 3 -7.77 -1.67 -33.45
CA SER A 3 -8.80 -1.52 -32.42
C SER A 3 -8.12 -1.42 -31.05
N LEU A 4 -8.66 -0.62 -30.13
CA LEU A 4 -8.18 -0.50 -28.74
C LEU A 4 -7.87 -1.87 -28.11
N THR A 5 -8.61 -2.91 -28.50
CA THR A 5 -8.41 -4.31 -28.11
C THR A 5 -7.10 -4.95 -28.56
N GLN A 6 -6.57 -4.63 -29.74
CA GLN A 6 -5.31 -5.23 -30.22
C GLN A 6 -4.08 -4.62 -29.55
N ALA A 7 -4.10 -3.31 -29.30
CA ALA A 7 -3.06 -2.62 -28.54
C ALA A 7 -3.04 -3.07 -27.08
N ALA A 8 -4.20 -3.15 -26.43
CA ALA A 8 -4.31 -3.67 -25.07
C ALA A 8 -3.80 -5.12 -24.96
N ARG A 9 -4.11 -5.98 -25.92
CA ARG A 9 -3.61 -7.36 -25.93
C ARG A 9 -2.09 -7.43 -26.11
N ALA A 10 -1.51 -6.59 -26.95
CA ALA A 10 -0.06 -6.53 -27.13
C ALA A 10 0.65 -6.09 -25.84
N LEU A 11 0.14 -5.04 -25.18
CA LEU A 11 0.67 -4.57 -23.89
C LEU A 11 0.52 -5.64 -22.80
N LEU A 12 -0.63 -6.32 -22.74
CA LEU A 12 -0.82 -7.43 -21.79
C LEU A 12 0.20 -8.54 -21.99
N HIS A 13 0.53 -8.89 -23.24
CA HIS A 13 1.59 -9.87 -23.50
C HIS A 13 2.98 -9.36 -23.13
N GLU A 14 3.27 -8.08 -23.40
CA GLU A 14 4.57 -7.47 -23.11
C GLU A 14 4.84 -7.35 -21.60
N PHE A 15 3.81 -6.98 -20.83
CA PHE A 15 3.92 -6.76 -19.38
C PHE A 15 3.58 -7.98 -18.52
N ALA A 16 3.06 -9.07 -19.10
CA ALA A 16 2.70 -10.27 -18.34
C ALA A 16 3.91 -10.93 -17.69
N ASP A 17 5.04 -10.96 -18.38
CA ASP A 17 6.25 -11.64 -17.92
C ASP A 17 7.29 -10.69 -17.30
N GLU A 18 7.14 -9.38 -17.51
CA GLU A 18 8.04 -8.39 -16.92
C GLU A 18 7.88 -8.36 -15.41
N GLN A 19 8.97 -8.67 -14.70
CA GLN A 19 9.04 -8.57 -13.24
C GLN A 19 9.75 -7.26 -12.86
N ILE A 20 9.15 -6.45 -12.00
CA ILE A 20 9.75 -5.20 -11.51
C ILE A 20 10.11 -5.30 -10.01
N PRO A 21 11.18 -4.61 -9.56
CA PRO A 21 11.54 -4.57 -8.15
C PRO A 21 10.61 -3.60 -7.41
N LEU A 22 9.74 -4.14 -6.56
CA LEU A 22 8.89 -3.35 -5.70
C LEU A 22 9.44 -3.33 -4.27
N VAL A 23 9.23 -2.21 -3.61
CA VAL A 23 9.60 -2.01 -2.21
C VAL A 23 8.40 -1.48 -1.43
N VAL A 24 8.33 -1.89 -0.17
CA VAL A 24 7.34 -1.42 0.80
C VAL A 24 8.07 -0.58 1.84
N ARG A 25 7.58 0.63 2.06
CA ARG A 25 8.08 1.54 3.10
C ARG A 25 7.06 1.67 4.23
N GLY A 26 7.59 1.77 5.44
CA GLY A 26 6.81 1.93 6.66
C GLY A 26 6.72 3.38 7.09
N VAL A 27 5.56 3.82 7.56
CA VAL A 27 5.40 5.09 8.28
C VAL A 27 5.43 4.84 9.78
N GLU A 28 6.04 5.75 10.52
CA GLU A 28 6.08 5.66 11.97
C GLU A 28 4.67 5.86 12.51
N TRP A 29 4.26 5.01 13.45
CA TRP A 29 2.95 5.11 14.08
C TRP A 29 3.05 4.82 15.58
N PRO A 30 2.81 5.83 16.44
CA PRO A 30 2.68 5.63 17.88
C PRO A 30 1.30 5.05 18.20
N CYS A 31 1.25 3.85 18.79
CA CYS A 31 -0.02 3.22 19.13
C CYS A 31 -0.73 3.97 20.25
N TRP A 32 -1.95 4.47 19.99
CA TRP A 32 -2.75 5.19 20.99
C TRP A 32 -3.14 4.35 22.23
N ARG A 33 -3.15 3.01 22.10
CA ARG A 33 -3.60 2.10 23.17
C ARG A 33 -2.46 1.60 24.05
N CYS A 34 -1.35 1.16 23.45
CA CYS A 34 -0.23 0.57 24.19
C CYS A 34 1.03 1.46 24.21
N HIS A 35 0.98 2.61 23.53
CA HIS A 35 2.08 3.59 23.43
C HIS A 35 3.38 3.07 22.79
N SER A 36 3.39 1.83 22.31
CA SER A 36 4.50 1.33 21.50
C SER A 36 4.50 2.03 20.15
N THR A 37 5.65 2.59 19.78
CA THR A 37 5.93 3.02 18.42
C THR A 37 6.19 1.80 17.54
N THR A 38 5.59 1.77 16.35
CA THR A 38 5.79 0.72 15.36
C THR A 38 5.83 1.32 13.96
N TRP A 39 6.30 0.55 12.98
CA TRP A 39 6.25 0.91 11.57
C TRP A 39 5.05 0.25 10.91
N VAL A 40 4.17 1.06 10.32
CA VAL A 40 3.01 0.59 9.56
C VAL A 40 3.41 0.56 8.08
N PRO A 41 3.43 -0.61 7.42
CA PRO A 41 3.73 -0.68 6.00
C PRO A 41 2.60 0.00 5.23
N ALA A 42 2.87 1.07 4.48
CA ALA A 42 1.80 1.88 3.90
C ALA A 42 2.09 2.41 2.49
N LEU A 43 3.34 2.30 2.02
CA LEU A 43 3.76 2.85 0.73
C LEU A 43 4.41 1.75 -0.09
N ILE A 44 3.94 1.57 -1.32
CA ILE A 44 4.49 0.63 -2.29
C ILE A 44 5.04 1.44 -3.46
N HIS A 45 6.26 1.19 -3.88
CA HIS A 45 6.83 1.85 -5.05
C HIS A 45 7.86 0.98 -5.76
N VAL A 46 8.17 1.31 -7.01
CA VAL A 46 9.30 0.69 -7.72
C VAL A 46 10.59 1.16 -7.08
N ASP A 47 11.55 0.25 -6.88
CA ASP A 47 12.85 0.62 -6.29
C ASP A 47 13.53 1.73 -7.12
N GLY A 48 14.02 2.76 -6.43
CA GLY A 48 14.58 3.96 -7.05
C GLY A 48 13.57 5.05 -7.46
N PHE A 49 12.26 4.77 -7.44
CA PHE A 49 11.21 5.73 -7.82
C PHE A 49 10.36 6.11 -6.61
N THR A 50 10.63 7.27 -5.99
CA THR A 50 10.01 7.69 -4.73
C THR A 50 9.24 9.02 -4.83
N ASP A 51 9.04 9.53 -6.03
CA ASP A 51 8.26 10.74 -6.24
C ASP A 51 6.76 10.50 -6.02
N ILE A 52 6.01 11.59 -5.82
CA ILE A 52 4.58 11.55 -5.47
C ILE A 52 3.70 10.81 -6.50
N TYR A 53 4.12 10.70 -7.76
CA TYR A 53 3.35 10.02 -8.81
C TYR A 53 3.70 8.53 -8.93
N SER A 54 4.86 8.12 -8.41
CA SER A 54 5.36 6.74 -8.49
C SER A 54 5.14 5.93 -7.20
N VAL A 55 4.53 6.53 -6.18
CA VAL A 55 4.28 5.88 -4.89
C VAL A 55 2.80 5.58 -4.73
N ILE A 56 2.48 4.30 -4.53
CA ILE A 56 1.13 3.82 -4.25
C ILE A 56 0.90 3.87 -2.73
N ARG A 57 -0.18 4.55 -2.32
CA ARG A 57 -0.66 4.57 -0.94
C ARG A 57 -1.51 3.33 -0.68
N ALA A 58 -1.07 2.45 0.21
CA ALA A 58 -1.80 1.23 0.58
C ALA A 58 -2.85 1.52 1.65
N VAL A 59 -3.83 2.37 1.33
CA VAL A 59 -4.88 2.81 2.26
C VAL A 59 -6.28 2.29 1.90
N SER A 60 -6.47 1.82 0.68
CA SER A 60 -7.70 1.14 0.23
C SER A 60 -7.66 -0.35 0.51
N ASP A 61 -8.83 -1.00 0.59
CA ASP A 61 -8.93 -2.45 0.82
C ASP A 61 -8.18 -3.27 -0.25
N LEU A 62 -8.28 -2.89 -1.53
CA LEU A 62 -7.58 -3.59 -2.60
C LEU A 62 -6.06 -3.52 -2.40
N ARG A 63 -5.53 -2.32 -2.13
CA ARG A 63 -4.09 -2.10 -1.98
C ARG A 63 -3.57 -2.69 -0.66
N LEU A 64 -4.35 -2.66 0.41
CA LEU A 64 -4.06 -3.35 1.67
C LEU A 64 -4.04 -4.87 1.51
N SER A 65 -4.97 -5.42 0.73
CA SER A 65 -5.00 -6.85 0.41
C SER A 65 -3.74 -7.26 -0.36
N TYR A 66 -3.38 -6.50 -1.39
CA TYR A 66 -2.16 -6.72 -2.17
C TYR A 66 -0.90 -6.59 -1.32
N LEU A 67 -0.81 -5.54 -0.49
CA LEU A 67 0.29 -5.34 0.44
C LEU A 67 0.42 -6.53 1.39
N ARG A 68 -0.70 -6.99 1.97
CA ARG A 68 -0.72 -8.15 2.86
C ARG A 68 -0.19 -9.39 2.17
N GLU A 69 -0.63 -9.68 0.95
CA GLU A 69 -0.12 -10.81 0.16
C GLU A 69 1.39 -10.73 -0.03
N CYS A 70 1.90 -9.56 -0.42
CA CYS A 70 3.34 -9.34 -0.61
C CYS A 70 4.13 -9.55 0.69
N LEU A 71 3.60 -9.07 1.82
CA LEU A 71 4.22 -9.28 3.14
C LEU A 71 4.19 -10.75 3.56
N ILE A 72 3.14 -11.51 3.22
CA ILE A 72 3.09 -12.96 3.47
C ILE A 72 4.18 -13.67 2.66
N LEU A 73 4.31 -13.34 1.38
CA LEU A 73 5.27 -13.97 0.48
C LEU A 73 6.72 -13.73 0.89
N CYS A 74 7.03 -12.57 1.47
CA CYS A 74 8.36 -12.29 2.01
C CYS A 74 8.56 -12.75 3.46
N GLY A 75 7.56 -13.42 4.07
CA GLY A 75 7.63 -13.90 5.46
C GLY A 75 7.64 -12.79 6.50
N SER A 76 7.19 -11.57 6.16
CA SER A 76 7.16 -10.46 7.10
C SER A 76 6.12 -10.70 8.19
N PRO A 77 6.47 -10.56 9.48
CA PRO A 77 5.49 -10.66 10.54
C PRO A 77 4.41 -9.60 10.37
N LEU A 78 4.70 -8.42 9.80
CA LEU A 78 3.71 -7.35 9.67
C LEU A 78 2.50 -7.72 8.79
N ALA A 79 2.57 -8.79 7.99
CA ALA A 79 1.42 -9.34 7.29
C ALA A 79 0.22 -9.66 8.22
N HIS A 80 0.48 -10.12 9.45
CA HIS A 80 -0.60 -10.44 10.38
C HIS A 80 -1.29 -9.20 10.94
N THR A 81 -0.68 -8.02 10.81
CA THR A 81 -1.26 -6.77 11.33
C THR A 81 -2.38 -6.24 10.44
N ILE A 82 -2.38 -6.61 9.15
CA ILE A 82 -3.44 -6.27 8.20
C ILE A 82 -4.50 -7.36 8.29
N LYS A 83 -5.67 -7.04 8.84
CA LYS A 83 -6.79 -7.98 8.87
C LYS A 83 -8.11 -7.29 8.66
N THR A 84 -9.13 -8.09 8.35
CA THR A 84 -10.51 -7.62 8.26
C THR A 84 -10.96 -7.12 9.62
N ARG A 85 -11.66 -5.99 9.59
CA ARG A 85 -12.25 -5.28 10.71
C ARG A 85 -13.70 -5.02 10.41
N HIS A 86 -14.46 -4.73 11.45
CA HIS A 86 -15.89 -4.43 11.32
C HIS A 86 -16.20 -3.13 12.06
N SER A 87 -16.94 -2.23 11.42
CA SER A 87 -17.55 -1.09 12.08
C SER A 87 -19.04 -0.99 11.73
N LYS A 88 -19.83 -0.40 12.61
CA LYS A 88 -21.28 -0.24 12.40
C LYS A 88 -21.62 0.64 11.19
N ARG A 89 -20.74 1.58 10.81
CA ARG A 89 -20.98 2.55 9.72
C ARG A 89 -20.38 2.09 8.40
N ALA A 90 -19.17 1.53 8.40
CA ALA A 90 -18.45 1.14 7.19
C ALA A 90 -18.55 -0.36 6.85
N GLY A 91 -19.22 -1.17 7.69
CA GLY A 91 -19.26 -2.62 7.51
C GLY A 91 -17.89 -3.26 7.69
N TYR A 92 -17.56 -4.24 6.84
CA TYR A 92 -16.28 -4.94 6.87
C TYR A 92 -15.25 -4.24 5.95
N TYR A 93 -14.04 -4.04 6.46
CA TYR A 93 -12.94 -3.40 5.72
C TYR A 93 -11.58 -3.94 6.20
N LEU A 94 -10.51 -3.75 5.43
CA LEU A 94 -9.14 -4.06 5.83
C LEU A 94 -8.52 -2.86 6.55
N SER A 95 -7.72 -3.12 7.58
CA SER A 95 -6.97 -2.09 8.27
C SER A 95 -5.74 -2.66 8.95
N HIS A 96 -4.77 -1.80 9.24
CA HIS A 96 -3.62 -2.11 10.07
C HIS A 96 -4.01 -2.16 11.55
N GLY A 97 -3.41 -3.10 12.27
CA GLY A 97 -3.42 -3.17 13.73
C GLY A 97 -2.03 -2.97 14.31
N CYS A 98 -1.96 -2.57 15.57
CA CYS A 98 -0.72 -2.60 16.34
C CYS A 98 -0.20 -4.04 16.44
N PRO A 99 1.08 -4.33 16.15
CA PRO A 99 1.65 -5.66 16.33
C PRO A 99 1.54 -6.17 17.78
N ASN A 100 1.51 -5.26 18.76
CA ASN A 100 1.55 -5.62 20.18
C ASN A 100 0.17 -5.78 20.82
N CYS A 101 -0.82 -4.96 20.43
CA CYS A 101 -2.14 -4.95 21.07
C CYS A 101 -3.33 -4.97 20.10
N ASP A 102 -3.07 -5.13 18.80
CA ASP A 102 -4.05 -5.19 17.69
C ASP A 102 -4.99 -3.97 17.58
N ALA A 103 -4.68 -2.88 18.29
CA ALA A 103 -5.44 -1.64 18.20
C ALA A 103 -5.34 -1.07 16.79
N LEU A 104 -6.48 -0.60 16.26
CA LEU A 104 -6.54 -0.02 14.93
C LEU A 104 -5.54 1.14 14.79
N ALA A 105 -4.79 1.12 13.69
CA ALA A 105 -4.07 2.28 13.25
C ALA A 105 -5.08 3.28 12.67
N GLY A 106 -5.17 4.45 13.30
CA GLY A 106 -6.14 5.48 12.90
C GLY A 106 -5.85 5.94 11.49
N ALA A 107 -6.82 5.80 10.58
CA ALA A 107 -6.69 6.15 9.16
C ALA A 107 -6.21 7.60 8.98
N PHE A 108 -6.80 8.54 9.75
CA PHE A 108 -6.42 9.96 9.72
C PHE A 108 -4.92 10.19 10.00
N PHE A 109 -4.39 9.64 11.09
CA PHE A 109 -2.98 9.83 11.45
C PHE A 109 -2.03 9.16 10.45
N LEU A 110 -2.42 8.00 9.91
CA LEU A 110 -1.63 7.35 8.85
C LEU A 110 -1.64 8.18 7.58
N ASP A 111 -2.79 8.71 7.18
CA ASP A 111 -2.91 9.55 5.99
C ASP A 111 -2.10 10.83 6.11
N GLU A 112 -2.09 11.48 7.28
CA GLU A 112 -1.24 12.64 7.55
C GLU A 112 0.25 12.27 7.41
N ALA A 113 0.72 11.22 8.07
CA ALA A 113 2.12 10.80 8.01
C ALA A 113 2.57 10.41 6.59
N ILE A 114 1.69 9.74 5.83
CA ILE A 114 1.90 9.41 4.42
C ILE A 114 1.99 10.69 3.58
N THR A 115 1.04 11.60 3.77
CA THR A 115 0.95 12.86 3.01
C THR A 115 2.18 13.72 3.27
N GLU A 116 2.59 13.85 4.53
CA GLU A 116 3.80 14.57 4.92
C GLU A 116 5.04 13.98 4.24
N ALA A 117 5.18 12.65 4.22
CA ALA A 117 6.32 12.00 3.58
C ALA A 117 6.37 12.22 2.06
N LEU A 118 5.21 12.26 1.40
CA LEU A 118 5.09 12.53 -0.03
C LEU A 118 5.40 14.00 -0.35
N VAL A 119 4.78 14.93 0.38
CA VAL A 119 4.97 16.38 0.18
C VAL A 119 6.41 16.80 0.44
N ASN A 120 7.04 16.24 1.47
CA ASN A 120 8.43 16.53 1.83
C ASN A 120 9.46 15.71 1.04
N ASN A 121 9.01 14.84 0.11
CA ASN A 121 9.87 13.96 -0.69
C ASN A 121 10.83 13.10 0.18
N THR A 122 10.33 12.56 1.29
CA THR A 122 11.11 11.75 2.24
C THR A 122 10.83 10.25 2.14
N VAL A 123 9.97 9.80 1.22
CA VAL A 123 9.60 8.37 1.07
C VAL A 123 10.82 7.46 1.00
N GLY A 124 11.85 7.83 0.23
CA GLY A 124 13.08 7.03 0.11
C GLY A 124 13.89 6.89 1.41
N ARG A 125 13.65 7.73 2.41
CA ARG A 125 14.29 7.71 3.73
C ARG A 125 13.48 6.94 4.78
N LEU A 126 12.22 6.62 4.48
CA LEU A 126 11.41 5.80 5.36
C LEU A 126 11.97 4.38 5.47
N PRO A 127 11.77 3.68 6.59
CA PRO A 127 12.26 2.31 6.74
C PRO A 127 11.75 1.37 5.65
N LEU A 128 12.67 0.61 5.07
CA LEU A 128 12.36 -0.49 4.16
C LEU A 128 11.76 -1.64 4.97
N ILE A 129 10.51 -1.99 4.69
CA ILE A 129 9.81 -3.10 5.35
C ILE A 129 9.98 -4.40 4.56
N ALA A 130 9.86 -4.32 3.24
CA ALA A 130 9.98 -5.46 2.35
C ALA A 130 10.47 -5.01 0.97
N ALA A 131 11.16 -5.93 0.29
CA ALA A 131 11.53 -5.80 -1.11
C ALA A 131 11.20 -7.13 -1.80
N PHE A 132 10.62 -7.06 -2.99
CA PHE A 132 10.18 -8.24 -3.73
C PHE A 132 10.08 -7.94 -5.23
N ARG A 133 9.96 -8.99 -6.05
CA ARG A 133 9.66 -8.86 -7.48
C ARG A 133 8.23 -9.26 -7.74
N ARG A 134 7.53 -8.47 -8.54
CA ARG A 134 6.15 -8.75 -8.97
C ARG A 134 5.97 -8.42 -10.46
N PRO A 135 4.99 -9.05 -11.13
CA PRO A 135 4.63 -8.67 -12.49
C PRO A 135 4.32 -7.17 -12.59
N ASN A 136 4.88 -6.49 -13.60
CA ASN A 136 4.65 -5.07 -13.84
C ASN A 136 3.15 -4.77 -14.01
N LEU A 137 2.43 -5.68 -14.67
CA LEU A 137 1.00 -5.57 -14.86
C LEU A 137 0.23 -5.39 -13.53
N GLU A 138 0.61 -6.09 -12.45
CA GLU A 138 -0.05 -5.93 -11.15
C GLU A 138 0.13 -4.52 -10.61
N TYR A 139 1.34 -3.98 -10.68
CA TYR A 139 1.66 -2.63 -10.22
C TYR A 139 0.91 -1.57 -11.04
N LEU A 140 0.87 -1.71 -12.37
CA LEU A 140 0.12 -0.80 -13.24
C LEU A 140 -1.37 -0.81 -12.92
N LEU A 141 -1.94 -1.98 -12.63
CA LEU A 141 -3.35 -2.11 -12.23
C LEU A 141 -3.60 -1.49 -10.85
N LEU A 142 -2.70 -1.67 -9.89
CA LEU A 142 -2.78 -1.04 -8.57
C LEU A 142 -2.66 0.49 -8.64
N ALA A 143 -1.83 1.01 -9.53
CA ALA A 143 -1.67 2.45 -9.76
C ALA A 143 -2.87 3.04 -10.50
N ALA A 144 -3.49 2.27 -11.40
CA ALA A 144 -4.69 2.66 -12.13
C ALA A 144 -5.96 2.59 -11.29
N ASP A 145 -5.97 1.76 -10.23
CA ASP A 145 -7.00 1.78 -9.20
C ASP A 145 -7.06 3.19 -8.62
N ARG A 146 -8.07 3.96 -9.02
CA ARG A 146 -8.35 5.25 -8.42
C ARG A 146 -8.62 4.99 -6.96
N ASP A 147 -7.91 5.69 -6.07
CA ASP A 147 -8.28 5.77 -4.67
C ASP A 147 -9.69 6.39 -4.62
N ASN A 148 -10.72 5.54 -4.72
CA ASN A 148 -12.10 5.93 -4.52
C ASN A 148 -12.39 6.12 -3.02
N SER A 149 -11.37 6.09 -2.17
CA SER A 149 -11.42 6.49 -0.78
C SER A 149 -11.55 8.02 -0.66
N HIS A 150 -12.63 8.56 -1.21
CA HIS A 150 -13.18 9.84 -0.79
C HIS A 150 -13.76 9.65 0.61
N TRP A 151 -12.93 9.78 1.64
CA TRP A 151 -13.38 9.87 3.04
C TRP A 151 -13.68 11.31 3.47
N TYR A 152 -13.82 12.23 2.52
CA TYR A 152 -14.29 13.60 2.74
C TYR A 152 -15.28 13.99 1.65
N ASP A 153 -16.54 13.61 1.86
CA ASP A 153 -17.71 14.27 1.30
C ASP A 153 -18.82 14.14 2.37
N ASP A 154 -18.71 14.97 3.41
CA ASP A 154 -19.79 15.41 4.31
C ASP A 154 -19.44 16.83 4.81
#